data_AF-A0A3D4PJY9-F1
#
_entry.id   AF-A0A3D4PJY9-F1
#
_cell.length_a   1.000
_cell.length_b   1.000
_cell.length_c   1.000
_cell.angle_alpha   90.00
_cell.angle_beta   90.00
_cell.angle_gamma   90.00
#
_symmetry.space_group_name_H-M   'P 1'
#
loop_
_entity.id
_entity.type
_entity.pdbx_description
1 polymer ?
#
loop_
_entity_poly.entity_id
_entity_poly.type
_entity_poly.pdbx_seq_one_letter_code
_entity_poly.pdbx_strand_id
1 'polypeptide(L)'
;MKVVVITLPNVRSTIAISDIIRQLAPQAHIIVRSRYQRDTDEILSSGADIVFGDELEVGQQIGNHLCDWISSYQRKQNPDVMPPTIE
;
A
#
# COMPACT_ATOMS: atom_id res chain seq x y z
N MET A 1 3.35 24.29 5.24
CA MET A 1 2.63 23.05 4.92
C MET A 1 2.93 22.04 6.02
N LYS A 2 1.91 21.38 6.60
CA LYS A 2 2.09 20.35 7.64
C LYS A 2 1.50 19.03 7.13
N VAL A 3 2.16 17.93 7.45
CA VAL A 3 1.72 16.58 7.10
C VAL A 3 1.64 15.76 8.39
N VAL A 4 0.60 14.94 8.52
CA VAL A 4 0.45 13.98 9.61
C VAL A 4 0.36 12.58 9.01
N VAL A 5 1.15 11.66 9.56
CA VAL A 5 1.15 10.24 9.15
C VAL A 5 0.65 9.41 10.33
N ILE A 6 -0.45 8.68 10.13
CA ILE A 6 -1.06 7.82 11.14
C ILE A 6 -0.80 6.36 10.77
N THR A 7 -0.02 5.66 11.59
CA THR A 7 0.39 4.26 11.33
C THR A 7 -0.18 3.25 12.33
N LEU A 8 -1.23 3.64 13.06
CA LEU A 8 -1.84 2.83 14.11
C LEU A 8 -2.57 1.61 13.53
N PRO A 9 -2.49 0.43 14.19
CA PRO A 9 -3.17 -0.77 13.72
C PRO A 9 -4.67 -0.81 14.05
N ASN A 10 -5.17 0.13 14.87
CA ASN A 10 -6.57 0.17 15.31
C ASN A 10 -7.35 1.22 14.50
N VAL A 11 -8.30 0.76 13.69
CA VAL A 11 -9.11 1.62 12.81
C VAL A 11 -9.88 2.72 13.56
N ARG A 12 -10.46 2.40 14.74
CA ARG A 12 -11.24 3.38 15.52
C ARG A 12 -10.36 4.51 16.05
N SER A 13 -9.15 4.19 16.51
CA SER A 13 -8.19 5.20 16.94
C SER A 13 -7.74 6.08 15.77
N THR A 14 -7.50 5.48 14.61
CA THR A 14 -7.13 6.19 13.39
C THR A 14 -8.21 7.19 12.97
N ILE A 15 -9.47 6.78 12.92
CA ILE A 15 -10.61 7.65 12.59
C ILE A 15 -10.72 8.81 13.57
N ALA A 16 -10.70 8.52 14.88
CA ALA A 16 -10.81 9.55 15.91
C ALA A 16 -9.68 10.59 15.81
N ILE A 17 -8.45 10.16 15.50
CA ILE A 17 -7.32 11.07 15.33
C ILE A 17 -7.47 11.89 14.05
N SER A 18 -7.88 11.30 12.93
CA SER A 18 -8.15 12.03 11.68
C SER A 18 -9.18 13.13 11.88
N ASP A 19 -10.29 12.83 12.56
CA ASP A 19 -11.35 13.79 12.88
C ASP A 19 -10.81 14.96 13.73
N ILE A 20 -10.03 14.66 14.78
CA ILE A 20 -9.40 15.68 15.64
C ILE A 20 -8.44 16.56 14.83
N ILE A 21 -7.61 15.97 13.96
CA ILE A 21 -6.70 16.74 13.11
C ILE A 21 -7.48 17.65 12.18
N ARG A 22 -8.59 17.19 11.58
CA ARG A 22 -9.41 18.04 10.71
C ARG A 22 -10.06 19.21 11.45
N GLN A 23 -10.43 19.03 12.72
CA GLN A 23 -10.93 20.12 13.55
C GLN A 23 -9.84 21.15 13.91
N LEU A 24 -8.63 20.70 14.26
CA LEU A 24 -7.55 21.57 14.75
C LEU A 24 -6.68 22.19 13.64
N ALA A 25 -6.50 21.45 12.56
CA ALA A 25 -5.60 21.76 11.46
C ALA A 25 -6.22 21.31 10.13
N PRO A 26 -7.30 21.96 9.67
CA PRO A 26 -8.04 21.54 8.46
C PRO A 26 -7.17 21.50 7.20
N GLN A 27 -6.08 22.28 7.18
CA GLN A 27 -5.12 22.39 6.07
C GLN A 27 -3.99 21.33 6.11
N ALA A 28 -3.92 20.50 7.16
CA ALA A 28 -2.91 19.45 7.23
C ALA A 28 -3.21 18.36 6.21
N HIS A 29 -2.16 17.84 5.56
CA HIS A 29 -2.29 16.65 4.73
C HIS A 29 -2.21 15.40 5.62
N ILE A 30 -3.20 14.51 5.53
CA ILE A 30 -3.31 13.34 6.41
C ILE A 30 -3.10 12.07 5.59
N ILE A 31 -2.02 11.36 5.91
CA ILE A 31 -1.66 10.06 5.32
C ILE A 31 -1.93 8.99 6.36
N VAL A 32 -2.63 7.93 5.98
CA VAL A 32 -3.01 6.86 6.90
C VAL A 32 -2.58 5.50 6.38
N ARG A 33 -2.08 4.65 7.28
CA ARG A 33 -1.97 3.20 7.04
C ARG A 33 -3.29 2.53 7.40
N SER A 34 -3.80 1.69 6.50
CA SER A 34 -4.86 0.74 6.81
C SER A 34 -4.30 -0.68 6.91
N ARG A 35 -4.71 -1.40 7.96
CA ARG A 35 -4.40 -2.82 8.10
C ARG A 35 -5.24 -3.68 7.17
N TYR A 36 -6.49 -3.29 6.93
CA TYR A 36 -7.46 -4.08 6.17
C TYR A 36 -8.12 -3.23 5.09
N GLN A 37 -8.24 -3.77 3.87
CA GLN A 37 -8.82 -3.06 2.74
C GLN A 37 -10.25 -2.57 3.02
N ARG A 38 -11.02 -3.34 3.81
CA ARG A 38 -12.42 -3.01 4.17
C ARG A 38 -12.58 -1.70 4.96
N ASP A 39 -11.53 -1.23 5.62
CA ASP A 39 -11.56 -0.02 6.47
C ASP A 39 -11.21 1.25 5.67
N THR A 40 -10.77 1.12 4.42
CA THR A 40 -10.22 2.21 3.60
C THR A 40 -11.22 3.35 3.42
N ASP A 41 -12.47 3.03 3.05
CA ASP A 41 -13.49 4.04 2.76
C ASP A 41 -13.91 4.82 4.03
N GLU A 42 -13.96 4.13 5.17
CA GLU A 42 -14.28 4.74 6.46
C GLU A 42 -13.15 5.69 6.90
N ILE A 43 -11.90 5.28 6.73
CA ILE A 43 -10.73 6.11 7.02
C ILE A 43 -10.70 7.35 6.12
N LEU A 44 -10.95 7.21 4.82
CA LEU A 44 -11.04 8.35 3.89
C LEU A 44 -12.16 9.32 4.32
N SER A 45 -13.32 8.79 4.70
CA SER A 45 -14.47 9.58 5.15
C SER A 45 -14.20 10.35 6.45
N SER A 46 -13.28 9.89 7.30
CA SER A 46 -12.80 10.62 8.50
C SER A 46 -11.86 11.79 8.20
N GLY A 47 -11.64 12.08 6.92
CA GLY A 47 -10.81 13.18 6.46
C GLY A 47 -9.34 12.80 6.23
N ALA A 48 -8.99 11.53 6.12
CA ALA A 48 -7.70 11.17 5.54
C ALA A 48 -7.66 11.59 4.06
N ASP A 49 -6.52 12.09 3.57
CA ASP A 49 -6.36 12.43 2.15
C ASP A 49 -5.92 11.22 1.32
N ILE A 50 -5.15 10.32 1.93
CA ILE A 50 -4.65 9.11 1.28
C ILE A 50 -4.52 7.98 2.31
N VAL A 51 -4.82 6.76 1.85
CA VAL A 51 -4.73 5.55 2.65
C VAL A 51 -3.86 4.53 1.93
N PHE A 52 -2.85 4.02 2.63
CA PHE A 52 -2.02 2.91 2.17
C PHE A 52 -2.44 1.63 2.88
N GLY A 53 -2.87 0.62 2.11
CA GLY A 53 -3.32 -0.66 2.65
C GLY A 53 -2.20 -1.69 2.73
N ASP A 54 -2.00 -2.29 3.89
CA ASP A 54 -1.01 -3.36 4.09
C ASP A 54 -1.27 -4.56 3.17
N GLU A 55 -2.54 -4.95 2.99
CA GLU A 55 -2.93 -6.11 2.18
C GLU A 55 -2.59 -5.90 0.70
N LEU A 56 -2.74 -4.67 0.20
CA LEU A 56 -2.37 -4.32 -1.17
C LEU A 56 -0.86 -4.40 -1.38
N GLU A 57 -0.09 -3.82 -0.45
CA GLU A 57 1.38 -3.84 -0.49
C GLU A 57 1.91 -5.28 -0.43
N VAL A 58 1.42 -6.08 0.53
CA VAL A 58 1.79 -7.49 0.66
C VAL A 58 1.36 -8.29 -0.58
N GLY A 59 0.17 -8.06 -1.11
CA GLY A 59 -0.31 -8.72 -2.32
C GLY A 59 0.57 -8.43 -3.55
N GLN A 60 0.99 -7.18 -3.72
CA GLN A 60 1.93 -6.80 -4.78
C GLN A 60 3.29 -7.50 -4.61
N GLN A 61 3.83 -7.53 -3.39
CA GLN A 61 5.10 -8.21 -3.11
C GLN A 61 5.04 -9.72 -3.39
N ILE A 62 3.93 -10.38 -3.04
CA ILE A 62 3.70 -11.79 -3.38
C ILE A 62 3.69 -11.99 -4.89
N GLY A 63 2.94 -11.16 -5.62
CA GLY A 63 2.86 -11.25 -7.09
C GLY A 63 4.22 -11.07 -7.76
N ASN A 64 4.98 -10.05 -7.35
CA ASN A 64 6.31 -9.77 -7.87
C ASN A 64 7.25 -10.96 -7.62
N HIS A 65 7.25 -11.50 -6.40
CA HIS A 65 8.06 -12.66 -6.05
C HIS A 65 7.71 -13.90 -6.90
N LEU A 66 6.42 -14.13 -7.15
CA LEU A 66 5.97 -15.25 -7.98
C LEU A 66 6.48 -15.11 -9.42
N CYS A 67 6.38 -13.92 -10.02
CA CYS A 67 6.90 -13.63 -11.36
C CYS A 67 8.41 -13.87 -11.44
N ASP A 68 9.16 -13.41 -10.44
CA ASP A 68 10.61 -13.61 -10.36
C ASP A 68 10.96 -15.10 -10.24
N TRP A 69 10.22 -15.82 -9.40
CA TRP A 69 10.42 -17.25 -9.20
C TRP A 69 10.14 -18.05 -10.49
N ILE A 70 9.01 -17.80 -11.17
CA ILE A 70 8.67 -18.43 -12.45
C ILE A 70 9.76 -18.16 -13.49
N SER A 71 10.20 -16.91 -13.63
CA SER A 71 11.24 -16.51 -14.57
C SER A 71 12.56 -17.24 -14.29
N SER A 72 12.92 -17.38 -13.00
CA SER A 72 14.11 -18.11 -12.59
C SER A 72 14.01 -19.63 -12.84
N TYR A 73 12.82 -20.20 -12.66
CA TYR A 73 12.55 -21.62 -12.85
C TYR A 73 12.63 -22.00 -14.33
N GLN A 74 12.01 -21.20 -15.20
CA GLN A 74 12.07 -21.40 -16.66
C GLN A 74 13.51 -21.33 -17.18
N ARG A 75 14.32 -20.38 -16.69
CA ARG A 75 15.75 -20.28 -17.04
C ARG A 75 16.57 -21.50 -16.61
N LYS A 76 16.23 -22.12 -15.47
CA LYS A 76 16.89 -23.35 -15.00
C LYS A 76 16.47 -24.58 -15.80
N GLN A 77 15.24 -24.63 -16.31
CA GLN A 77 14.75 -25.76 -17.10
C GLN A 77 15.15 -25.71 -18.58
N ASN A 78 15.39 -24.52 -19.12
CA ASN A 78 15.83 -24.31 -20.50
C ASN A 78 17.11 -23.46 -20.54
N PRO A 79 18.29 -24.04 -20.22
CA PRO A 79 19.56 -23.31 -20.24
C PRO A 79 19.99 -22.84 -21.64
N ASP A 80 19.45 -23.43 -22.72
CA ASP A 80 19.87 -23.18 -24.12
C ASP A 80 18.96 -22.22 -24.92
N VAL A 81 17.92 -21.62 -24.31
CA VAL A 81 17.11 -20.61 -25.01
C VAL A 81 17.85 -19.27 -24.97
N MET A 82 18.62 -19.01 -26.02
CA MET A 82 19.26 -17.71 -26.26
C MET A 82 18.17 -16.62 -26.34
N PRO A 83 18.36 -15.45 -25.70
CA PRO A 83 17.42 -14.35 -25.85
C PRO A 83 17.27 -14.00 -27.34
N PRO A 84 16.06 -13.65 -27.81
CA PRO A 84 15.85 -13.34 -29.22
C PRO A 84 16.78 -12.20 -29.64
N THR A 85 17.61 -12.45 -30.64
CA THR A 85 18.41 -11.42 -31.30
C THR A 85 17.44 -10.47 -32.00
N ILE A 86 17.43 -9.22 -31.57
CA ILE A 86 16.74 -8.15 -32.29
C ILE A 86 17.63 -7.81 -33.49
N GLU A 87 17.19 -8.15 -34.70
CA GLU A 87 17.69 -7.57 -35.96
C GLU A 87 17.11 -6.17 -36.17
#